data_AF-A0ABD5AZU4-F1
#
_entry.id   AF-A0ABD5AZU4-F1
#
_cell.length_a   1.000
_cell.length_b   1.000
_cell.length_c   1.000
_cell.angle_alpha   90.00
_cell.angle_beta   90.00
_cell.angle_gamma   90.00
#
_symmetry.space_group_name_H-M   'P 1'
#
loop_
_entity.id
_entity.type
_entity.pdbx_description
1 polymer ?
#
loop_
_entity_poly.entity_id
_entity_poly.type
_entity_poly.pdbx_seq_one_letter_code
_entity_poly.pdbx_strand_id
1 'polypeptide(L)'
;TMMIVVTPYVVLDDWHIKRLCVIESQITGVILRTPMNRHALKQWLIQLLANGFPKSKVIIHTDVTLAMELSISNVHFKEGDHRATLLKQVQPHYQVSMSTHSAAMVRDAKAQQLDFVLFGHLFPTSSKPDLPPRTQLEVD
;
A
#
# COMPACT_ATOMS: atom_id res chain seq x y z
N THR A 1 10.95 14.85 -1.61
CA THR A 1 9.74 14.44 -2.34
C THR A 1 9.30 13.08 -1.84
N MET A 2 8.00 12.86 -1.59
CA MET A 2 7.46 11.55 -1.21
C MET A 2 7.11 10.76 -2.47
N MET A 3 7.70 9.58 -2.64
CA MET A 3 7.43 8.69 -3.78
C MET A 3 7.07 7.29 -3.26
N ILE A 4 5.79 6.94 -3.34
CA ILE A 4 5.31 5.59 -3.04
C ILE A 4 5.13 4.85 -4.36
N VAL A 5 5.71 3.66 -4.46
CA VAL A 5 5.51 2.77 -5.61
C VAL A 5 4.58 1.63 -5.23
N VAL A 6 3.85 1.10 -6.20
CA VAL A 6 2.97 -0.06 -6.00
C VAL A 6 3.47 -1.16 -6.92
N THR A 7 3.63 -2.38 -6.41
CA THR A 7 4.04 -3.52 -7.24
C THR A 7 2.98 -3.82 -8.31
N PRO A 8 3.37 -4.38 -9.46
CA PRO A 8 2.41 -4.98 -10.39
C PRO A 8 1.63 -6.11 -9.69
N TYR A 9 0.39 -6.33 -10.10
CA TYR A 9 -0.45 -7.41 -9.56
C TYR A 9 -0.10 -8.76 -10.19
N VAL A 10 1.09 -9.27 -9.87
CA VAL A 10 1.66 -10.53 -10.35
C VAL A 10 2.37 -11.27 -9.21
N VAL A 11 2.69 -12.55 -9.42
CA VAL A 11 3.57 -13.29 -8.49
C VAL A 11 4.94 -12.62 -8.52
N LEU A 12 5.43 -12.20 -7.35
CA LEU A 12 6.71 -11.52 -7.21
C LEU A 12 7.84 -12.55 -7.10
N ASP A 13 8.95 -12.25 -7.74
CA ASP A 13 10.14 -13.11 -7.85
C ASP A 13 11.43 -12.31 -7.55
N ASP A 14 12.59 -12.93 -7.78
CA ASP A 14 13.90 -12.32 -7.54
C ASP A 14 14.18 -11.11 -8.44
N TRP A 15 13.57 -11.04 -9.63
CA TRP A 15 13.71 -9.88 -10.51
C TRP A 15 13.10 -8.65 -9.85
N HIS A 16 11.94 -8.81 -9.19
CA HIS A 16 11.28 -7.73 -8.46
C HIS A 16 12.12 -7.26 -7.26
N ILE A 17 12.76 -8.19 -6.52
CA ILE A 17 13.66 -7.85 -5.42
C ILE A 17 14.81 -6.96 -5.91
N LYS A 18 15.52 -7.42 -6.95
CA LYS A 18 16.64 -6.67 -7.54
C LYS A 18 16.20 -5.27 -7.99
N ARG A 19 15.04 -5.16 -8.63
CA ARG A 19 14.51 -3.88 -9.10
C ARG A 19 14.19 -2.93 -7.94
N LEU A 20 13.58 -3.42 -6.87
CA LEU A 20 13.28 -2.62 -5.68
C LEU A 20 14.55 -2.12 -4.99
N CYS A 21 15.57 -2.98 -4.83
CA CYS A 21 16.85 -2.56 -4.26
C CYS A 21 17.56 -1.50 -5.12
N VAL A 22 17.47 -1.59 -6.45
CA VAL A 22 18.05 -0.58 -7.37
C VAL A 22 17.41 0.80 -7.21
N ILE A 23 16.09 0.87 -6.98
CA ILE A 23 15.37 2.14 -6.86
C ILE A 23 15.18 2.60 -5.40
N GLU A 24 15.71 1.85 -4.43
CA GLU A 24 15.46 2.02 -3.00
C GLU A 24 15.66 3.47 -2.53
N SER A 25 16.80 4.07 -2.90
CA SER A 25 17.19 5.43 -2.48
C SER A 25 16.29 6.53 -3.08
N GLN A 26 15.54 6.20 -4.13
CA GLN A 26 14.67 7.13 -4.83
C GLN A 26 13.23 7.07 -4.29
N ILE A 27 12.82 5.97 -3.68
CA ILE A 27 11.47 5.75 -3.17
C ILE A 27 11.37 5.97 -1.66
N THR A 28 10.21 6.45 -1.22
CA THR A 28 9.83 6.54 0.19
C THR A 28 9.28 5.21 0.70
N GLY A 29 8.61 4.44 -0.15
CA GLY A 29 8.06 3.14 0.23
C GLY A 29 7.46 2.38 -0.95
N VAL A 30 7.19 1.10 -0.74
CA VAL A 30 6.56 0.19 -1.70
C VAL A 30 5.34 -0.49 -1.09
N ILE A 31 4.18 -0.34 -1.74
CA ILE A 31 2.98 -1.12 -1.44
C ILE A 31 3.05 -2.44 -2.20
N LEU A 32 3.04 -3.55 -1.46
CA LEU A 32 3.07 -4.89 -2.01
C LEU A 32 1.65 -5.36 -2.35
N ARG A 33 1.21 -5.04 -3.56
CA ARG A 33 -0.08 -5.47 -4.12
C ARG A 33 0.16 -6.64 -5.08
N THR A 34 -0.11 -7.86 -4.64
CA THR A 34 0.17 -9.10 -5.39
C THR A 34 -0.94 -10.15 -5.18
N PRO A 35 -1.16 -11.09 -6.14
CA PRO A 35 -2.01 -12.27 -5.95
C PRO A 35 -1.41 -13.35 -5.04
N MET A 36 -0.16 -13.22 -4.57
CA MET A 36 0.46 -14.20 -3.68
C MET A 36 -0.34 -14.36 -2.38
N ASN A 37 -0.46 -15.61 -1.90
CA ASN A 37 -1.00 -15.88 -0.58
C ASN A 37 -0.01 -15.45 0.52
N ARG A 38 -0.47 -15.37 1.78
CA ARG A 38 0.33 -14.94 2.93
C ARG A 38 1.64 -15.70 3.07
N HIS A 39 1.60 -17.03 2.93
CA HIS A 39 2.81 -17.86 3.10
C HIS A 39 3.87 -17.52 2.04
N ALA A 40 3.47 -17.50 0.77
CA ALA A 40 4.36 -17.17 -0.34
C ALA A 40 4.90 -15.73 -0.21
N LEU A 41 4.04 -14.76 0.10
CA LEU A 41 4.45 -13.37 0.29
C LEU A 41 5.40 -13.20 1.48
N LYS A 42 5.18 -13.93 2.57
CA LYS A 42 6.09 -13.95 3.73
C LYS A 42 7.47 -14.45 3.34
N GLN A 43 7.58 -15.55 2.60
CA GLN A 43 8.87 -16.08 2.12
C GLN A 43 9.59 -15.06 1.22
N TRP A 44 8.88 -14.47 0.27
CA TRP A 44 9.43 -13.46 -0.61
C TRP A 44 9.88 -12.20 0.14
N LEU A 45 9.12 -11.76 1.15
CA LEU A 45 9.49 -10.65 2.02
C LEU A 45 10.77 -10.93 2.82
N ILE A 46 10.92 -12.14 3.36
CA ILE A 46 12.14 -12.55 4.06
C ILE A 46 13.34 -12.42 3.10
N GLN A 47 13.20 -12.85 1.84
CA GLN A 47 14.25 -12.71 0.83
C GLN A 47 14.52 -11.25 0.47
N LEU A 48 13.50 -10.41 0.30
CA LEU A 48 13.65 -8.98 0.04
C LEU A 48 14.45 -8.29 1.15
N LEU A 49 14.12 -8.57 2.42
CA LEU A 49 14.82 -8.02 3.57
C LEU A 49 16.25 -8.54 3.68
N ALA A 50 16.49 -9.82 3.36
CA ALA A 50 17.84 -10.40 3.31
C ALA A 50 18.72 -9.77 2.22
N ASN A 51 18.12 -9.21 1.16
CA ASN A 51 18.80 -8.43 0.12
C ASN A 51 19.03 -6.95 0.51
N GLY A 52 18.82 -6.59 1.78
CA GLY A 52 19.12 -5.27 2.33
C GLY A 52 18.06 -4.20 2.09
N PHE A 53 16.89 -4.56 1.54
CA PHE A 53 15.81 -3.59 1.38
C PHE A 53 15.28 -3.14 2.76
N PRO A 54 15.14 -1.84 3.04
CA PRO A 54 14.74 -1.38 4.36
C PRO A 54 13.32 -1.81 4.71
N LYS A 55 13.18 -2.49 5.87
CA LYS A 55 11.87 -2.89 6.41
C LYS A 55 10.91 -1.70 6.55
N SER A 56 11.44 -0.53 6.94
CA SER A 56 10.68 0.72 7.11
C SER A 56 10.03 1.23 5.81
N LYS A 57 10.48 0.76 4.63
CA LYS A 57 9.93 1.14 3.32
C LYS A 57 8.90 0.14 2.80
N VAL A 58 8.70 -1.00 3.46
CA VAL A 58 7.69 -2.00 3.07
C VAL A 58 6.33 -1.57 3.59
N ILE A 59 5.31 -1.61 2.73
CA ILE A 59 3.91 -1.34 3.06
C ILE A 59 3.07 -2.57 2.67
N ILE A 60 2.50 -3.25 3.67
CA ILE A 60 1.71 -4.47 3.46
C ILE A 60 0.30 -4.09 2.99
N HIS A 61 -0.17 -4.72 1.92
CA HIS A 61 -1.53 -4.48 1.41
C HIS A 61 -2.55 -5.35 2.16
N THR A 62 -3.40 -4.74 2.99
CA THR A 62 -4.55 -5.30 3.74
C THR A 62 -4.30 -6.45 4.73
N ASP A 63 -3.16 -7.13 4.69
CA ASP A 63 -2.86 -8.28 5.56
C ASP A 63 -2.18 -7.85 6.88
N VAL A 64 -2.99 -7.43 7.84
CA VAL A 64 -2.53 -6.98 9.17
C VAL A 64 -1.79 -8.09 9.93
N THR A 65 -2.23 -9.35 9.79
CA THR A 65 -1.57 -10.47 10.45
C THR A 65 -0.14 -10.64 9.93
N LEU A 66 0.06 -10.57 8.62
CA LEU A 66 1.40 -10.64 8.03
C LEU A 66 2.28 -9.45 8.49
N ALA A 67 1.70 -8.25 8.55
CA ALA A 67 2.40 -7.07 9.04
C ALA A 67 2.89 -7.25 10.48
N MET A 68 2.03 -7.78 11.37
CA MET A 68 2.39 -8.12 12.76
C MET A 68 3.48 -9.20 12.82
N GLU A 69 3.33 -10.30 12.07
CA GLU A 69 4.29 -11.41 12.04
C GLU A 69 5.71 -10.98 11.63
N LEU A 70 5.82 -9.98 10.74
CA LEU A 70 7.09 -9.47 10.24
C LEU A 70 7.55 -8.19 10.95
N SER A 71 6.78 -7.71 11.93
CA SER A 71 7.00 -6.43 12.63
C SER A 71 7.16 -5.27 11.65
N ILE A 72 6.27 -5.20 10.65
CA ILE A 72 6.17 -4.11 9.68
C ILE A 72 4.97 -3.26 10.08
N SER A 73 5.21 -2.01 10.46
CA SER A 73 4.16 -1.12 10.98
C SER A 73 3.44 -0.31 9.90
N ASN A 74 3.74 -0.52 8.61
CA ASN A 74 3.08 0.19 7.51
C ASN A 74 2.07 -0.73 6.81
N VAL A 75 0.80 -0.32 6.78
CA VAL A 75 -0.27 -1.09 6.13
C VAL A 75 -1.11 -0.17 5.24
N HIS A 76 -1.36 -0.63 4.02
CA HIS A 76 -2.25 0.04 3.07
C HIS A 76 -3.52 -0.77 2.88
N PHE A 77 -4.67 -0.12 2.99
CA PHE A 77 -5.98 -0.73 2.88
C PHE A 77 -6.70 -0.36 1.58
N LYS A 78 -7.62 -1.23 1.18
CA LYS A 78 -8.63 -0.90 0.16
C LYS A 78 -9.60 0.13 0.73
N GLU A 79 -10.24 0.88 -0.17
CA GLU A 79 -11.30 1.81 0.19
C GLU A 79 -12.38 1.13 1.04
N GLY A 80 -12.79 1.77 2.13
CA GLY A 80 -13.89 1.31 3.00
C GLY A 80 -13.55 0.12 3.91
N ASP A 81 -12.30 -0.35 3.94
CA ASP A 81 -11.90 -1.43 4.85
C ASP A 81 -11.86 -0.93 6.31
N HIS A 82 -12.87 -1.30 7.11
CA HIS A 82 -13.02 -0.91 8.51
C HIS A 82 -11.82 -1.29 9.40
N ARG A 83 -11.02 -2.29 8.98
CA ARG A 83 -9.81 -2.69 9.71
C ARG A 83 -8.75 -1.61 9.73
N ALA A 84 -8.75 -0.67 8.78
CA ALA A 84 -7.84 0.47 8.79
C ALA A 84 -8.05 1.33 10.03
N THR A 85 -9.29 1.75 10.27
CA THR A 85 -9.68 2.54 11.45
C THR A 85 -9.40 1.79 12.73
N LEU A 86 -9.80 0.51 12.80
CA LEU A 86 -9.57 -0.31 13.99
C LEU A 86 -8.08 -0.44 14.30
N LEU A 87 -7.25 -0.71 13.29
CA LEU A 87 -5.80 -0.82 13.46
C LEU A 87 -5.21 0.50 13.96
N LYS A 88 -5.62 1.64 13.38
CA LYS A 88 -5.12 2.95 13.79
C LYS A 88 -5.50 3.30 15.23
N GLN A 89 -6.71 2.96 15.66
CA GLN A 89 -7.19 3.20 17.02
C GLN A 89 -6.49 2.30 18.05
N VAL A 90 -6.34 1.01 17.75
CA VAL A 90 -5.78 0.03 18.69
C VAL A 90 -4.25 0.07 18.72
N GLN A 91 -3.61 0.39 17.58
CA GLN A 91 -2.16 0.46 17.44
C GLN A 91 -1.75 1.78 16.75
N PRO A 92 -1.81 2.93 17.46
CA PRO A 92 -1.56 4.25 16.85
C PRO A 92 -0.18 4.42 16.21
N HIS A 93 0.78 3.60 16.62
CA HIS A 93 2.14 3.56 16.09
C HIS A 93 2.23 2.95 14.67
N TYR A 94 1.18 2.30 14.18
CA TYR A 94 1.11 1.88 12.78
C TYR A 94 0.89 3.09 11.86
N GLN A 95 1.61 3.08 10.74
CA GLN A 95 1.30 3.93 9.61
C GLN A 95 0.22 3.25 8.76
N VAL A 96 -0.99 3.78 8.80
CA VAL A 96 -2.17 3.25 8.12
C VAL A 96 -2.55 4.18 6.98
N SER A 97 -2.67 3.61 5.78
CA SER A 97 -3.14 4.33 4.60
C SER A 97 -4.27 3.61 3.89
N MET A 98 -4.99 4.31 3.02
CA MET A 98 -6.15 3.76 2.31
C MET A 98 -6.22 4.26 0.87
N SER A 99 -6.61 3.39 -0.06
CA SER A 99 -7.05 3.81 -1.39
C SER A 99 -8.38 4.55 -1.29
N THR A 100 -8.52 5.71 -1.91
CA THR A 100 -9.78 6.48 -1.94
C THR A 100 -10.12 6.91 -3.35
N HIS A 101 -11.40 7.09 -3.64
CA HIS A 101 -11.92 7.42 -4.96
C HIS A 101 -13.00 8.52 -4.96
N SER A 102 -13.26 9.15 -3.81
CA SER A 102 -14.14 10.32 -3.68
C SER A 102 -13.67 11.26 -2.57
N ALA A 103 -13.98 12.55 -2.70
CA ALA A 103 -13.73 13.53 -1.66
C ALA A 103 -14.36 13.16 -0.30
N ALA A 104 -15.53 12.51 -0.31
CA ALA A 104 -16.17 11.98 0.89
C ALA A 104 -15.27 10.95 1.60
N MET A 105 -14.74 9.97 0.86
CA MET A 105 -13.84 8.96 1.43
C MET A 105 -12.51 9.55 1.91
N VAL A 106 -12.03 10.63 1.29
CA VAL A 106 -10.86 11.38 1.79
C VAL A 106 -11.17 12.06 3.12
N ARG A 107 -12.35 12.71 3.24
CA ARG A 107 -12.79 13.34 4.50
C ARG A 107 -12.96 12.30 5.61
N ASP A 108 -13.54 11.14 5.29
CA ASP A 108 -13.71 10.05 6.24
C ASP A 108 -12.36 9.50 6.71
N ALA A 109 -11.42 9.23 5.79
CA ALA A 109 -10.07 8.79 6.13
C ALA A 109 -9.35 9.79 7.04
N LYS A 110 -9.50 11.10 6.75
CA LYS A 110 -8.94 12.17 7.60
C LYS A 110 -9.59 12.20 8.98
N ALA A 111 -10.91 12.07 9.07
CA ALA A 111 -11.63 12.02 10.35
C ALA A 111 -11.22 10.80 11.20
N GLN A 112 -10.92 9.67 10.55
CA GLN A 112 -10.40 8.46 11.18
C GLN A 112 -8.89 8.48 11.44
N GLN A 113 -8.23 9.63 11.23
CA GLN A 113 -6.80 9.85 11.49
C GLN A 113 -5.88 8.88 10.74
N LEU A 114 -6.27 8.44 9.53
CA LEU A 114 -5.37 7.67 8.67
C LEU A 114 -4.20 8.58 8.21
N ASP A 115 -3.00 8.01 8.13
CA ASP A 115 -1.76 8.79 7.95
C ASP A 115 -1.65 9.40 6.55
N PHE A 116 -2.14 8.68 5.52
CA PHE A 116 -2.30 9.22 4.17
C PHE A 116 -3.31 8.41 3.36
N VAL A 117 -3.75 8.96 2.24
CA VAL A 117 -4.59 8.26 1.26
C VAL A 117 -3.91 8.21 -0.10
N LEU A 118 -4.22 7.18 -0.88
CA LEU A 118 -3.94 7.16 -2.31
C LEU A 118 -5.23 7.42 -3.07
N PHE A 119 -5.39 8.64 -3.57
CA PHE A 119 -6.58 9.02 -4.32
C PHE A 119 -6.45 8.61 -5.80
N GLY A 120 -7.41 7.85 -6.31
CA GLY A 120 -7.50 7.46 -7.72
C GLY A 120 -8.94 7.27 -8.16
N HIS A 121 -9.30 7.13 -9.43
CA HIS A 121 -8.49 7.30 -10.64
C HIS A 121 -8.60 8.75 -11.11
N LEU A 122 -7.55 9.55 -10.92
CA LEU A 122 -7.52 10.92 -11.45
C LEU A 122 -7.43 10.95 -12.99
N PHE A 123 -6.85 9.92 -13.58
CA PHE A 123 -6.65 9.79 -15.02
C PHE A 123 -7.10 8.41 -15.50
N PRO A 124 -7.49 8.25 -16.78
CA PRO A 124 -7.79 6.94 -17.33
C PRO A 124 -6.55 6.06 -17.23
N THR A 125 -6.71 4.79 -16.87
CA THR A 125 -5.57 3.88 -16.71
C THR A 125 -5.81 2.59 -17.49
N SER A 126 -4.83 2.15 -18.27
CA SER A 126 -4.86 0.86 -18.97
C SER A 126 -4.95 -0.34 -18.00
N SER A 127 -4.59 -0.14 -16.73
CA SER A 127 -4.71 -1.11 -15.66
C SER A 127 -6.14 -1.32 -15.16
N LYS A 128 -7.08 -0.45 -15.57
CA LYS A 128 -8.54 -0.54 -15.32
C LYS A 128 -9.29 0.10 -16.51
N PRO A 129 -9.30 -0.56 -17.69
CA PRO A 129 -9.79 0.04 -18.94
C PRO A 129 -11.29 0.36 -18.90
N ASP A 130 -12.06 -0.34 -18.08
CA ASP A 130 -13.52 -0.21 -18.00
C ASP A 130 -13.99 0.86 -16.99
N LEU A 131 -13.06 1.53 -16.30
CA LEU A 131 -13.38 2.55 -15.31
C LEU A 131 -13.01 3.94 -15.86
N PRO A 132 -14.00 4.81 -16.17
CA PRO A 132 -13.71 6.16 -16.60
C PRO A 132 -12.95 6.91 -15.48
N PRO A 133 -12.03 7.83 -15.86
CA PRO A 133 -11.40 8.72 -14.89
C PRO A 133 -12.43 9.50 -14.09
N ARG A 134 -12.06 9.82 -12.85
CA ARG A 134 -12.89 10.62 -11.94
C ARG A 134 -13.04 12.04 -12.49
N THR A 135 -14.24 12.58 -12.33
CA THR A 135 -14.60 13.93 -12.76
C THR A 135 -14.25 14.96 -11.68
N GLN A 136 -14.16 16.24 -12.05
CA GLN A 136 -13.84 17.35 -11.13
C GLN A 136 -14.74 17.37 -9.87
N LEU A 137 -16.03 17.03 -10.04
CA LEU A 137 -17.02 16.92 -8.95
C LEU A 137 -16.71 15.83 -7.91
N GLU A 138 -15.89 14.83 -8.25
CA GLU A 138 -15.49 13.76 -7.32
C GLU A 138 -14.19 14.10 -6.56
N VAL A 139 -13.50 15.15 -6.99
CA VAL A 139 -12.22 15.64 -6.47
C VAL A 139 -12.41 16.85 -5.54
N ASP A 140 -13.42 17.68 -5.81
CA ASP A 140 -13.81 18.86 -5.01
C ASP A 140 -14.58 18.48 -3.72
#